data_AF-A0A1T2L105-F1
#
_entry.id   AF-A0A1T2L105-F1
#
_cell.length_a   1.000
_cell.length_b   1.000
_cell.length_c   1.000
_cell.angle_alpha   90.00
_cell.angle_beta   90.00
_cell.angle_gamma   90.00
#
_symmetry.space_group_name_H-M   'P 1'
#
loop_
_entity.id
_entity.type
_entity.pdbx_description
1 polymer ?
#
loop_
_entity_poly.entity_id
_entity_poly.type
_entity_poly.pdbx_seq_one_letter_code
_entity_poly.pdbx_strand_id
1 'polypeptide(L)'
;MSIYQPSSRPSIWYLAYLTTAVIGFLANTGAGHQFFWNESAYLTDSVHFIGNALAFGFAVQFSRVFLKTEMLMPRADYLLKLLMIMSATGGISFILGYRDFSAQILMLTVLSLSIMPLFGLWVWKVLERTEARWYVAAWSVWSVAVVILLCRIIGLIEMNDYAIWAARMGLLLESVLLGMALVDQVNELRKDKFTAEEKLIEYLGESNAVLEQRVALRTQELEQAREAAEAMAETDALTGVGNRRHFINRGEEMIKQARRVGYPLSLLMFDIDHFKKINDGAP
;
A
#
# COMPACT_ATOMS: atom_id res chain seq x y z
N MET A 1 2.99 -5.73 -11.30
CA MET A 1 3.00 -4.26 -11.38
C MET A 1 3.19 -3.72 -9.96
N SER A 2 4.09 -2.75 -9.78
CA SER A 2 4.84 -2.46 -8.56
C SER A 2 4.04 -2.33 -7.25
N ILE A 3 4.63 -2.89 -6.19
CA ILE A 3 4.28 -2.79 -4.78
C ILE A 3 4.29 -1.31 -4.37
N TYR A 4 3.11 -0.72 -4.21
CA TYR A 4 2.95 0.66 -3.77
C TYR A 4 2.98 0.72 -2.24
N GLN A 5 4.18 0.78 -1.66
CA GLN A 5 4.37 1.31 -0.31
C GLN A 5 5.02 2.69 -0.43
N PRO A 6 4.29 3.81 -0.28
CA PRO A 6 4.91 5.02 0.20
C PRO A 6 5.14 4.82 1.70
N SER A 7 6.40 4.62 2.06
CA SER A 7 6.93 4.39 3.40
C SER A 7 6.78 5.58 4.38
N SER A 8 6.05 6.63 4.02
CA SER A 8 5.72 7.73 4.93
C SER A 8 4.26 7.63 5.38
N ARG A 9 4.03 6.91 6.48
CA ARG A 9 2.70 6.91 7.11
C ARG A 9 2.42 8.34 7.62
N PRO A 10 1.37 9.03 7.14
CA PRO A 10 0.99 10.35 7.63
C PRO A 10 0.84 10.38 9.16
N SER A 11 0.48 9.24 9.77
CA SER A 11 0.39 9.06 11.21
C SER A 11 1.68 9.32 11.98
N ILE A 12 2.85 9.03 11.40
CA ILE A 12 4.15 9.29 12.06
C ILE A 12 4.39 10.80 12.16
N TRP A 13 4.16 11.51 11.07
CA TRP A 13 4.31 12.97 11.03
C TRP A 13 3.29 13.67 11.91
N TYR A 14 2.05 13.17 11.94
CA TYR A 14 1.01 13.64 12.85
C TYR A 14 1.40 13.44 14.32
N LEU A 15 1.91 12.26 14.68
CA LEU A 15 2.36 11.99 16.05
C LEU A 15 3.53 12.90 16.44
N ALA A 16 4.52 13.05 15.56
CA ALA A 16 5.66 13.94 15.77
C ALA A 16 5.21 15.40 15.94
N TYR A 17 4.29 15.86 15.09
CA TYR A 17 3.64 17.17 15.22
C TYR A 17 2.94 17.31 16.57
N LEU A 18 2.06 16.38 16.93
CA LEU A 18 1.29 16.45 18.17
C LEU A 18 2.19 16.47 19.40
N THR A 19 3.22 15.61 19.45
CA THR A 19 4.18 15.58 20.55
C THR A 19 4.93 16.89 20.68
N THR A 20 5.45 17.44 19.57
CA THR A 20 6.19 18.71 19.59
C THR A 20 5.29 19.91 19.88
N ALA A 21 4.04 19.91 19.40
CA ALA A 21 3.04 20.93 19.70
C ALA A 21 2.67 20.94 21.20
N VAL A 22 2.48 19.76 21.81
CA VAL A 22 2.22 19.65 23.26
C VAL A 22 3.42 20.13 24.07
N ILE A 23 4.64 19.81 23.66
CA ILE A 23 5.87 20.29 24.32
C ILE A 23 5.98 21.82 24.20
N GLY A 24 5.75 22.37 23.00
CA GLY A 24 5.73 23.82 22.78
C GLY A 24 4.63 24.53 23.59
N PHE A 25 3.48 23.87 23.74
CA PHE A 25 2.39 24.36 24.57
C PHE A 25 2.76 24.41 26.07
N LEU A 26 3.42 23.37 26.59
CA LEU A 26 3.94 23.38 27.96
C LEU A 26 4.94 24.53 28.18
N ALA A 27 5.67 24.93 27.13
CA ALA A 27 6.64 26.03 27.20
C ALA A 27 5.95 27.39 27.22
N ASN A 28 4.93 27.56 26.38
CA ASN A 28 4.13 28.78 26.32
C ASN A 28 3.32 29.05 27.59
N THR A 29 2.93 28.01 28.33
CA THR A 29 2.09 28.16 29.53
C THR A 29 2.89 28.34 30.81
N GLY A 30 4.21 28.18 30.78
CA GLY A 30 5.05 28.14 31.98
C GLY A 30 4.87 26.88 32.84
N ALA A 31 3.94 25.99 32.49
CA ALA A 31 3.72 24.74 33.21
C ALA A 31 4.96 23.83 33.15
N GLY A 32 5.66 23.81 32.00
CA GLY A 32 6.91 23.04 31.93
C GLY A 32 8.03 23.61 32.80
N HIS A 33 8.05 24.93 33.02
CA HIS A 33 9.03 25.58 33.91
C HIS A 33 8.81 25.15 35.36
N GLN A 34 7.54 25.05 35.77
CA GLN A 34 7.13 24.60 37.10
C GLN A 34 7.37 23.11 37.35
N PHE A 35 7.13 22.24 36.37
CA PHE A 35 7.12 20.78 36.60
C PHE A 35 8.33 20.02 36.04
N PHE A 36 8.97 20.49 34.96
CA PHE A 36 9.94 19.70 34.21
C PHE A 36 11.34 20.34 34.11
N TRP A 37 11.42 21.67 34.00
CA TRP A 37 12.67 22.36 33.63
C TRP A 37 13.45 22.93 34.80
N ASN A 38 13.08 22.57 36.03
CA ASN A 38 13.79 22.92 37.26
C ASN A 38 14.19 24.41 37.32
N GLU A 39 13.23 25.27 36.97
CA GLU A 39 13.34 26.73 36.87
C GLU A 39 14.35 27.32 35.87
N SER A 40 14.93 26.52 34.96
CA SER A 40 15.86 27.04 33.95
C SER A 40 15.14 27.85 32.85
N ALA A 41 15.38 29.17 32.85
CA ALA A 41 14.89 30.08 31.80
C ALA A 41 15.46 29.73 30.41
N TYR A 42 16.74 29.33 30.35
CA TYR A 42 17.37 28.93 29.08
C TYR A 42 16.72 27.70 28.47
N LEU A 43 16.38 26.69 29.29
CA LEU A 43 15.73 25.48 28.81
C LEU A 43 14.30 25.78 28.34
N THR A 44 13.58 26.66 29.05
CA THR A 44 12.23 27.11 28.67
C THR A 44 12.23 27.81 27.31
N ASP A 45 13.14 28.77 27.11
CA ASP A 45 13.31 29.46 25.82
C ASP A 45 13.67 28.45 24.72
N SER A 46 14.64 27.57 24.98
CA SER A 46 15.09 26.58 24.00
C SER A 46 13.97 25.65 23.55
N VAL A 47 13.19 25.13 24.50
CA VAL A 47 12.04 24.26 24.22
C VAL A 47 10.95 25.03 23.49
N HIS A 48 10.72 26.30 23.83
CA HIS A 48 9.78 27.16 23.11
C HIS A 48 10.21 27.33 21.64
N PHE A 49 11.41 27.83 21.36
CA PHE A 49 11.81 28.15 19.98
C PHE A 49 12.05 26.90 19.14
N ILE A 50 12.82 25.94 19.64
CA ILE A 50 13.14 24.72 18.89
C ILE A 50 11.91 23.83 18.76
N GLY A 51 11.10 23.72 19.82
CA GLY A 51 9.87 22.93 19.82
C GLY A 51 8.86 23.45 18.81
N ASN A 52 8.60 24.76 18.77
CA ASN A 52 7.68 25.33 17.78
C ASN A 52 8.24 25.24 16.34
N ALA A 53 9.55 25.40 16.14
CA ALA A 53 10.17 25.21 14.82
C ALA A 53 10.02 23.77 14.30
N LEU A 54 10.19 22.77 15.17
CA LEU A 54 9.97 21.36 14.84
C LEU A 54 8.49 21.05 14.62
N ALA A 55 7.60 21.55 15.49
CA ALA A 55 6.16 21.39 15.36
C ALA A 55 5.67 21.91 14.01
N PHE A 56 6.10 23.11 13.61
CA PHE A 56 5.78 23.66 12.30
C PHE A 56 6.32 22.78 11.17
N GLY A 57 7.59 22.36 11.25
CA GLY A 57 8.19 21.50 10.22
C GLY A 57 7.43 20.19 10.04
N PHE A 58 7.02 19.57 11.15
CA PHE A 58 6.20 18.35 11.14
C PHE A 58 4.77 18.58 10.68
N ALA A 59 4.15 19.71 11.02
CA ALA A 59 2.82 20.09 10.54
C ALA A 59 2.79 20.26 9.01
N VAL A 60 3.81 20.93 8.45
CA VAL A 60 3.94 21.10 6.99
C VAL A 60 4.25 19.76 6.34
N GLN A 61 5.16 18.96 6.89
CA GLN A 61 5.48 17.64 6.35
C GLN A 61 4.28 16.69 6.41
N PHE A 62 3.52 16.71 7.49
CA PHE A 62 2.24 16.01 7.63
C PHE A 62 1.29 16.44 6.51
N SER A 63 1.12 17.74 6.30
CA SER A 63 0.25 18.29 5.25
C SER A 63 0.67 17.84 3.85
N ARG A 64 1.99 17.84 3.57
CA ARG A 64 2.56 17.37 2.30
C ARG A 64 2.24 15.90 2.02
N VAL A 65 2.46 15.04 3.01
CA VAL A 65 2.24 13.59 2.88
C VAL A 65 0.75 13.25 2.87
N PHE A 66 -0.05 13.88 3.74
CA PHE A 66 -1.50 13.65 3.85
C PHE A 66 -2.24 14.08 2.58
N LEU A 67 -1.96 15.29 2.08
CA LEU A 67 -2.56 15.80 0.84
C LEU A 67 -1.84 15.31 -0.42
N LYS A 68 -0.75 14.54 -0.29
CA LYS A 68 0.08 14.03 -1.40
C LYS A 68 0.51 15.16 -2.36
N THR A 69 0.91 16.30 -1.81
CA THR A 69 1.19 17.53 -2.57
C THR A 69 2.31 17.36 -3.60
N GLU A 70 3.29 16.52 -3.30
CA GLU A 70 4.40 16.20 -4.22
C GLU A 70 3.90 15.61 -5.54
N MET A 71 2.86 14.77 -5.50
CA MET A 71 2.31 14.13 -6.69
C MET A 71 1.19 14.94 -7.32
N LEU A 72 0.34 15.58 -6.51
CA LEU A 72 -0.89 16.22 -6.97
C LEU A 72 -0.72 17.73 -7.26
N MET A 73 0.24 18.39 -6.61
CA MET A 73 0.47 19.84 -6.70
C MET A 73 1.96 20.20 -6.61
N PRO A 74 2.80 19.78 -7.58
CA PRO A 74 4.26 19.90 -7.46
C PRO A 74 4.75 21.36 -7.27
N ARG A 75 4.09 22.34 -7.89
CA ARG A 75 4.42 23.77 -7.70
C ARG A 75 4.13 24.27 -6.28
N ALA A 76 3.01 23.84 -5.69
CA ALA A 76 2.68 24.16 -4.30
C ALA A 76 3.60 23.44 -3.31
N ASP A 77 4.04 22.22 -3.64
CA ASP A 77 4.98 21.45 -2.81
C ASP A 77 6.31 22.18 -2.59
N TYR A 78 6.81 22.92 -3.60
CA TYR A 78 8.00 23.77 -3.45
C TYR A 78 7.81 24.87 -2.41
N LEU A 79 6.63 25.50 -2.36
CA LEU A 79 6.33 26.52 -1.35
C LEU A 79 6.32 25.89 0.05
N LEU A 80 5.75 24.71 0.21
CA LEU A 80 5.74 23.99 1.48
C LEU A 80 7.17 23.60 1.92
N LYS A 81 8.03 23.16 0.99
CA LYS A 81 9.45 22.90 1.27
C LYS A 81 10.19 24.18 1.70
N LEU A 82 9.92 25.31 1.05
CA LEU A 82 10.51 26.60 1.43
C LEU A 82 10.12 26.98 2.86
N LEU A 83 8.85 26.80 3.23
CA LEU A 83 8.38 27.03 4.60
C LEU A 83 9.10 26.13 5.61
N MET A 84 9.34 24.86 5.29
CA MET A 84 10.12 23.96 6.16
C MET A 84 11.56 24.44 6.34
N ILE A 85 12.21 24.92 5.27
CA ILE A 85 13.56 25.49 5.34
C ILE A 85 13.54 26.74 6.23
N MET A 86 12.56 27.63 6.06
CA MET A 86 12.40 28.81 6.93
C MET A 86 12.29 28.40 8.40
N SER A 87 11.47 27.39 8.72
CA SER A 87 11.35 26.90 10.10
C SER A 87 12.66 26.35 10.66
N ALA A 88 13.40 25.57 9.85
CA ALA A 88 14.71 25.08 10.25
C ALA A 88 15.71 26.22 10.48
N THR A 89 15.70 27.25 9.63
CA THR A 89 16.55 28.43 9.83
C THR A 89 16.21 29.20 11.10
N GLY A 90 14.93 29.29 11.49
CA GLY A 90 14.52 29.87 12.77
C GLY A 90 15.09 29.11 13.96
N GLY A 91 14.92 27.79 13.97
CA GLY A 91 15.47 26.91 15.01
C GLY A 91 17.00 26.97 15.11
N ILE A 92 17.72 26.95 13.99
CA ILE A 92 19.18 27.05 13.96
C ILE A 92 19.65 28.44 14.42
N SER A 93 18.95 29.50 14.02
CA SER A 93 19.28 30.88 14.41
C SER A 93 19.21 31.07 15.93
N PHE A 94 18.25 30.42 16.59
CA PHE A 94 18.18 30.41 18.06
C PHE A 94 19.43 29.79 18.70
N ILE A 95 19.88 28.64 18.19
CA ILE A 95 21.08 27.94 18.69
C ILE A 95 22.34 28.79 18.52
N LEU A 96 22.42 29.54 17.41
CA LEU A 96 23.53 30.47 17.12
C LEU A 96 23.48 31.77 17.94
N GLY A 97 22.44 31.96 18.77
CA GLY A 97 22.30 33.13 19.64
C GLY A 97 21.53 34.31 19.03
N TYR A 98 21.03 34.20 17.80
CA TYR A 98 20.23 35.23 17.14
C TYR A 98 18.74 35.16 17.55
N ARG A 99 18.45 35.53 18.81
CA ARG A 99 17.12 35.37 19.43
C ARG A 99 16.01 36.17 18.73
N ASP A 100 16.24 37.46 18.45
CA ASP A 100 15.22 38.33 17.83
C ASP A 100 14.88 37.88 16.41
N PHE A 101 15.91 37.52 15.64
CA PHE A 101 15.75 36.99 14.28
C PHE A 101 14.99 35.66 14.28
N SER A 102 15.30 34.77 15.22
CA SER A 102 14.56 33.52 15.42
C SER A 102 13.08 33.77 15.73
N ALA A 103 12.78 34.71 16.63
CA ALA A 103 11.41 35.05 16.99
C ALA A 103 10.60 35.60 15.80
N GLN A 104 11.21 36.44 14.97
CA GLN A 104 10.57 36.96 13.76
C GLN A 104 10.27 35.84 12.74
N ILE A 105 11.24 34.95 12.49
CA ILE A 105 11.03 33.81 11.60
C ILE A 105 9.93 32.91 12.14
N LEU A 106 9.94 32.59 13.43
CA LEU A 106 8.97 31.71 14.05
C LEU A 106 7.55 32.30 13.98
N MET A 107 7.41 33.61 14.18
CA MET A 107 6.14 34.28 14.01
C MET A 107 5.63 34.16 12.57
N LEU A 108 6.50 34.39 11.58
CA LEU A 108 6.13 34.26 10.16
C LEU A 108 5.74 32.83 9.79
N THR A 109 6.43 31.81 10.31
CA THR A 109 6.07 30.42 10.04
C THR A 109 4.72 30.07 10.66
N VAL A 110 4.47 30.40 11.93
CA VAL A 110 3.18 30.18 12.61
C VAL A 110 2.02 30.82 11.84
N LEU A 111 2.18 32.07 11.36
CA LEU A 111 1.17 32.75 10.54
C LEU A 111 0.96 32.06 9.19
N SER A 112 2.02 31.51 8.58
CA SER A 112 1.90 30.81 7.30
C SER A 112 1.04 29.55 7.37
N LEU A 113 0.84 28.93 8.53
CA LEU A 113 -0.08 27.80 8.68
C LEU A 113 -1.55 28.17 8.40
N SER A 114 -1.93 29.45 8.51
CA SER A 114 -3.28 29.91 8.18
C SER A 114 -3.64 29.76 6.70
N ILE A 115 -2.67 29.51 5.82
CA ILE A 115 -2.94 29.23 4.41
C ILE A 115 -3.24 27.74 4.15
N MET A 116 -2.97 26.84 5.11
CA MET A 116 -3.16 25.39 4.97
C MET A 116 -4.58 24.96 4.59
N PRO A 117 -5.66 25.59 5.12
CA PRO A 117 -7.02 25.26 4.69
C PRO A 117 -7.24 25.45 3.19
N LEU A 118 -6.55 26.39 2.54
CA LEU A 118 -6.69 26.65 1.11
C LEU A 118 -6.19 25.47 0.27
N PHE A 119 -5.06 24.86 0.67
CA PHE A 119 -4.57 23.62 0.04
C PHE A 119 -5.56 22.47 0.24
N GLY A 120 -6.09 22.33 1.45
CA GLY A 120 -7.10 21.30 1.75
C GLY A 120 -8.40 21.51 0.96
N LEU A 121 -8.87 22.75 0.82
CA LEU A 121 -10.08 23.11 0.07
C LEU A 121 -9.90 22.82 -1.42
N TRP A 122 -8.73 23.12 -1.98
CA TRP A 122 -8.42 22.78 -3.36
C TRP A 122 -8.46 21.27 -3.58
N VAL A 123 -7.82 20.48 -2.71
CA VAL A 123 -7.85 19.01 -2.81
C VAL A 123 -9.27 18.47 -2.64
N TRP A 124 -10.06 19.02 -1.72
CA TRP A 124 -11.43 18.58 -1.50
C TRP A 124 -12.35 18.89 -2.69
N LYS A 125 -12.28 20.11 -3.23
CA LYS A 125 -13.21 20.57 -4.28
C LYS A 125 -12.78 20.21 -5.69
N VAL A 126 -11.48 20.22 -5.98
CA VAL A 126 -10.95 20.00 -7.34
C VAL A 126 -10.61 18.53 -7.57
N LEU A 127 -10.10 17.84 -6.55
CA LEU A 127 -9.73 16.41 -6.66
C LEU A 127 -10.78 15.47 -6.06
N GLU A 128 -11.92 16.01 -5.59
CA GLU A 128 -13.05 15.27 -5.03
C GLU A 128 -12.69 14.30 -3.89
N ARG A 129 -11.55 14.53 -3.21
CA ARG A 129 -11.10 13.68 -2.10
C ARG A 129 -11.81 14.10 -0.82
N THR A 130 -12.87 13.39 -0.47
CA THR A 130 -13.72 13.68 0.70
C THR A 130 -12.98 13.58 2.03
N GLU A 131 -11.91 12.78 2.12
CA GLU A 131 -11.02 12.67 3.28
C GLU A 131 -10.41 14.02 3.72
N ALA A 132 -10.26 14.98 2.80
CA ALA A 132 -9.68 16.29 3.09
C ALA A 132 -10.61 17.24 3.86
N ARG A 133 -11.91 16.93 3.99
CA ARG A 133 -12.88 17.79 4.70
C ARG A 133 -12.49 18.06 6.16
N TRP A 134 -12.04 17.03 6.87
CA TRP A 134 -11.65 17.11 8.27
C TRP A 134 -10.32 17.85 8.44
N TYR A 135 -9.41 17.69 7.46
CA TYR A 135 -8.18 18.46 7.39
C TYR A 135 -8.48 19.97 7.24
N VAL A 136 -9.38 20.34 6.34
CA VAL A 136 -9.81 21.75 6.17
C VAL A 136 -10.43 22.28 7.47
N ALA A 137 -11.30 21.50 8.11
CA ALA A 137 -11.91 21.90 9.37
C ALA A 137 -10.85 22.15 10.47
N ALA A 138 -9.87 21.26 10.60
CA ALA A 138 -8.80 21.39 11.59
C ALA A 138 -7.98 22.67 11.38
N TRP A 139 -7.44 22.88 10.17
CA TRP A 139 -6.64 24.07 9.88
C TRP A 139 -7.47 25.37 9.89
N SER A 140 -8.78 25.29 9.73
CA SER A 140 -9.67 26.45 9.90
C SER A 140 -9.74 26.87 11.37
N VAL A 141 -9.73 25.93 12.33
CA VAL A 141 -9.64 26.23 13.76
C VAL A 141 -8.35 26.99 14.07
N TRP A 142 -7.22 26.54 13.53
CA TRP A 142 -5.94 27.26 13.63
C TRP A 142 -6.01 28.67 13.02
N SER A 143 -6.60 28.79 11.84
CA SER A 143 -6.71 30.08 11.14
C SER A 143 -7.54 31.08 11.94
N VAL A 144 -8.62 30.65 12.58
CA VAL A 144 -9.40 31.48 13.50
C VAL A 144 -8.58 31.90 14.72
N ALA A 145 -7.80 30.98 15.30
CA ALA A 145 -6.91 31.32 16.43
C ALA A 145 -5.86 32.38 16.03
N VAL A 146 -5.32 32.30 14.81
CA VAL A 146 -4.40 33.31 14.27
C VAL A 146 -5.08 34.66 14.08
N VAL A 147 -6.31 34.70 13.57
CA VAL A 147 -7.06 35.96 13.44
C VAL A 147 -7.27 36.62 14.81
N ILE A 148 -7.64 35.83 15.83
CA ILE A 148 -7.78 36.33 17.21
C ILE A 148 -6.45 36.88 17.72
N LEU A 149 -5.33 36.19 17.46
CA LEU A 149 -3.99 36.66 17.82
C LEU A 149 -3.63 37.98 17.13
N LEU A 150 -3.93 38.12 15.84
CA LEU A 150 -3.67 39.36 15.10
C LEU A 150 -4.52 40.51 15.64
N CYS A 151 -5.81 40.29 15.92
CA CYS A 151 -6.70 41.27 16.54
C CYS A 151 -6.19 41.72 17.92
N ARG A 152 -5.58 40.82 18.69
CA ARG A 152 -4.89 41.16 19.95
C ARG A 152 -3.67 42.06 19.70
N ILE A 153 -2.81 41.71 18.74
CA ILE A 153 -1.56 42.47 18.48
C ILE A 153 -1.86 43.92 18.08
N ILE A 154 -2.92 44.14 17.31
CA ILE A 154 -3.36 45.49 16.90
C ILE A 154 -4.16 46.22 17.99
N GLY A 155 -4.36 45.61 19.16
CA GLY A 155 -5.05 46.22 20.30
C GLY A 155 -6.58 46.26 20.20
N LEU A 156 -7.20 45.48 19.28
CA LEU A 156 -8.66 45.40 19.19
C LEU A 156 -9.29 44.52 20.27
N ILE A 157 -8.53 43.55 20.80
CA ILE A 157 -8.99 42.59 21.79
C ILE A 157 -8.03 42.61 22.99
N GLU A 158 -8.55 42.91 24.17
CA GLU A 158 -7.82 42.79 25.43
C GLU A 158 -7.69 41.32 25.83
N MET A 159 -6.55 40.96 26.43
CA MET A 159 -6.36 39.61 26.95
C MET A 159 -7.24 39.39 28.18
N ASN A 160 -8.24 38.53 28.02
CA ASN A 160 -9.01 37.98 29.12
C ASN A 160 -8.70 36.49 29.30
N ASP A 161 -9.00 35.95 30.48
CA ASP A 161 -8.76 34.53 30.78
C ASP A 161 -9.49 33.60 29.79
N TYR A 162 -10.66 34.03 29.30
CA TYR A 162 -11.44 33.30 28.30
C TYR A 162 -10.71 33.12 26.97
N ALA A 163 -9.99 34.13 26.47
CA ALA A 163 -9.21 34.03 25.23
C ALA A 163 -8.08 33.01 25.35
N ILE A 164 -7.44 32.92 26.53
CA ILE A 164 -6.41 31.93 26.82
C ILE A 164 -7.00 30.52 26.78
N TRP A 165 -8.16 30.30 27.41
CA TRP A 165 -8.85 29.01 27.37
C TRP A 165 -9.34 28.64 25.96
N ALA A 166 -9.84 29.61 25.19
CA ALA A 166 -10.27 29.39 23.80
C ALA A 166 -9.11 28.90 22.92
N ALA A 167 -7.91 29.48 23.04
CA ALA A 167 -6.73 29.03 22.31
C ALA A 167 -6.34 27.58 22.66
N ARG A 168 -6.44 27.20 23.94
CA ARG A 168 -6.18 25.83 24.42
C ARG A 168 -7.16 24.81 23.86
N MET A 169 -8.44 25.15 23.89
CA MET A 169 -9.50 24.32 23.33
C MET A 169 -9.38 24.20 21.81
N GLY A 170 -8.92 25.27 21.13
CA GLY A 170 -8.62 25.26 19.70
C GLY A 170 -7.57 24.22 19.32
N LEU A 171 -6.44 24.16 20.05
CA LEU A 171 -5.39 23.16 19.81
C LEU A 171 -5.91 21.72 20.01
N LEU A 172 -6.68 21.48 21.09
CA LEU A 172 -7.28 20.16 21.33
C LEU A 172 -8.25 19.79 20.20
N LEU A 173 -9.13 20.71 19.82
CA LEU A 173 -10.09 20.49 18.74
C LEU A 173 -9.39 20.21 17.41
N GLU A 174 -8.35 20.97 17.06
CA GLU A 174 -7.53 20.75 15.87
C GLU A 174 -6.93 19.35 15.86
N SER A 175 -6.31 18.91 16.96
CA SER A 175 -5.72 17.57 17.08
C SER A 175 -6.76 16.47 16.86
N VAL A 176 -7.95 16.60 17.45
CA VAL A 176 -9.03 15.62 17.27
C VAL A 176 -9.48 15.58 15.81
N LEU A 177 -9.62 16.74 15.16
CA LEU A 177 -10.04 16.83 13.76
C LEU A 177 -8.99 16.26 12.80
N LEU A 178 -7.69 16.52 13.04
CA LEU A 178 -6.61 15.88 12.27
C LEU A 178 -6.56 14.37 12.51
N GLY A 179 -6.83 13.92 13.73
CA GLY A 179 -7.01 12.50 14.05
C GLY A 179 -8.16 11.86 13.27
N MET A 180 -9.32 12.53 13.17
CA MET A 180 -10.44 12.08 12.35
C MET A 180 -10.07 12.03 10.86
N ALA A 181 -9.35 13.04 10.35
CA ALA A 181 -8.88 13.06 8.97
C ALA A 181 -8.00 11.83 8.64
N LEU A 182 -7.12 11.43 9.55
CA LEU A 182 -6.30 10.22 9.42
C LEU A 182 -7.12 8.94 9.42
N VAL A 183 -8.11 8.84 10.31
CA VAL A 183 -8.98 7.66 10.39
C VAL A 183 -9.76 7.49 9.09
N ASP A 184 -10.36 8.56 8.57
CA ASP A 184 -11.09 8.54 7.29
C ASP A 184 -10.15 8.14 6.14
N GLN A 185 -8.94 8.70 6.07
CA GLN A 185 -7.97 8.33 5.04
C GLN A 185 -7.56 6.84 5.12
N VAL A 186 -7.33 6.31 6.31
CA VAL A 186 -6.98 4.89 6.48
C VAL A 186 -8.16 3.98 6.10
N ASN A 187 -9.38 4.38 6.44
CA ASN A 187 -10.58 3.62 6.10
C ASN A 187 -10.81 3.60 4.58
N GLU A 188 -10.62 4.72 3.89
CA GLU A 188 -10.75 4.78 2.43
C GLU A 188 -9.67 3.94 1.75
N LEU A 189 -8.42 4.03 2.20
CA LEU A 189 -7.33 3.18 1.69
C LEU A 189 -7.60 1.68 1.92
N ARG A 190 -8.21 1.31 3.04
CA ARG A 190 -8.61 -0.08 3.32
C ARG A 190 -9.73 -0.54 2.39
N LYS A 191 -10.69 0.33 2.09
CA LYS A 191 -11.79 0.05 1.16
C LYS A 191 -11.28 -0.16 -0.26
N ASP A 192 -10.42 0.73 -0.75
CA ASP A 192 -9.75 0.59 -2.06
C ASP A 192 -8.96 -0.72 -2.14
N LYS A 193 -8.22 -1.05 -1.07
CA LYS A 193 -7.45 -2.29 -0.99
C LYS A 193 -8.35 -3.52 -1.05
N PHE A 194 -9.46 -3.53 -0.31
CA PHE A 194 -10.40 -4.65 -0.29
C PHE A 194 -11.04 -4.87 -1.67
N THR A 195 -11.48 -3.80 -2.34
CA THR A 195 -12.02 -3.89 -3.71
C THR A 195 -10.98 -4.36 -4.72
N ALA A 196 -9.71 -3.98 -4.56
CA ALA A 196 -8.62 -4.47 -5.41
C ALA A 196 -8.33 -5.96 -5.16
N GLU A 197 -8.33 -6.41 -3.90
CA GLU A 197 -8.17 -7.82 -3.53
C GLU A 197 -9.33 -8.68 -4.04
N GLU A 198 -10.57 -8.20 -3.96
CA GLU A 198 -11.76 -8.87 -4.48
C GLU A 198 -11.68 -9.10 -6.00
N LYS A 199 -11.33 -8.06 -6.77
CA LYS A 199 -11.10 -8.17 -8.22
C LYS A 199 -9.97 -9.14 -8.57
N LEU A 200 -8.92 -9.19 -7.74
CA LEU A 200 -7.82 -10.13 -7.94
C LEU A 200 -8.27 -11.57 -7.71
N ILE A 201 -9.07 -11.82 -6.67
CA ILE A 201 -9.62 -13.15 -6.37
C ILE A 201 -10.55 -13.60 -7.49
N GLU A 202 -11.42 -12.72 -7.97
CA GLU A 202 -12.32 -12.98 -9.11
C GLU A 202 -11.52 -13.37 -10.37
N TYR A 203 -10.53 -12.55 -10.74
CA TYR A 203 -9.66 -12.83 -11.87
C TYR A 203 -8.89 -14.16 -11.74
N LEU A 204 -8.39 -14.48 -10.55
CA LEU A 204 -7.73 -15.77 -10.29
C LEU A 204 -8.70 -16.94 -10.40
N GLY A 205 -9.95 -16.77 -9.95
CA GLY A 205 -11.02 -17.75 -10.09
C GLY A 205 -11.32 -18.06 -11.56
N GLU A 206 -11.50 -17.02 -12.39
CA GLU A 206 -11.71 -17.19 -13.83
C GLU A 206 -10.51 -17.87 -14.51
N SER A 207 -9.30 -17.42 -14.19
CA SER A 207 -8.08 -18.00 -14.76
C SER A 207 -7.90 -19.47 -14.35
N ASN A 208 -8.26 -19.84 -13.12
CA ASN A 208 -8.19 -21.23 -12.65
C ASN A 208 -9.23 -22.10 -13.37
N ALA A 209 -10.46 -21.63 -13.54
CA ALA A 209 -11.49 -22.39 -14.26
C ALA A 209 -11.09 -22.67 -15.72
N VAL A 210 -10.51 -21.66 -16.40
CA VAL A 210 -9.97 -21.83 -17.76
C VAL A 210 -8.81 -22.83 -17.78
N LEU A 211 -7.93 -22.77 -16.78
CA LEU A 211 -6.80 -23.70 -16.67
C LEU A 211 -7.29 -25.13 -16.42
N GLU A 212 -8.25 -25.33 -15.52
CA GLU A 212 -8.86 -26.63 -15.25
C GLU A 212 -9.50 -27.22 -16.51
N GLN A 213 -10.24 -26.41 -17.29
CA GLN A 213 -10.81 -26.85 -18.56
C GLN A 213 -9.71 -27.26 -19.56
N ARG A 214 -8.63 -26.48 -19.66
CA ARG A 214 -7.51 -26.79 -20.55
C ARG A 214 -6.78 -28.07 -20.12
N VAL A 215 -6.59 -28.27 -18.82
CA VAL A 215 -5.99 -29.48 -18.26
C VAL A 215 -6.88 -30.68 -18.55
N ALA A 216 -8.19 -30.59 -18.32
CA ALA A 216 -9.15 -31.66 -18.63
C ALA A 216 -9.13 -32.04 -20.11
N LEU A 217 -9.17 -31.06 -21.01
CA LEU A 217 -9.10 -31.29 -22.45
C LEU A 217 -7.78 -31.96 -22.86
N ARG A 218 -6.64 -31.45 -22.37
CA ARG A 218 -5.32 -32.05 -22.66
C ARG A 218 -5.19 -33.46 -22.12
N THR A 219 -5.78 -33.74 -20.97
CA THR A 219 -5.79 -35.08 -20.37
C THR A 219 -6.59 -36.04 -21.25
N GLN A 220 -7.75 -35.61 -21.75
CA GLN A 220 -8.56 -36.39 -22.67
C GLN A 220 -7.84 -36.65 -24.01
N GLU A 221 -7.23 -35.62 -24.61
CA GLU A 221 -6.46 -35.77 -25.85
C GLU A 221 -5.28 -36.74 -25.67
N LEU A 222 -4.59 -36.65 -24.53
CA LEU A 222 -3.47 -37.53 -24.20
C LEU A 222 -3.93 -38.98 -24.06
N GLU A 223 -5.07 -39.22 -23.39
CA GLU A 223 -5.60 -40.57 -23.22
C GLU A 223 -6.02 -41.18 -24.55
N GLN A 224 -6.69 -40.41 -25.42
CA GLN A 224 -7.05 -40.87 -26.77
C GLN A 224 -5.81 -41.19 -27.62
N ALA A 225 -4.78 -40.35 -27.55
CA ALA A 225 -3.53 -40.59 -28.27
C ALA A 225 -2.80 -41.83 -27.72
N ARG A 226 -2.84 -42.06 -26.40
CA ARG A 226 -2.30 -43.25 -25.74
C ARG A 226 -3.01 -44.51 -26.22
N GLU A 227 -4.34 -44.54 -26.19
CA GLU A 227 -5.14 -45.67 -26.66
C GLU A 227 -4.89 -45.98 -28.14
N ALA A 228 -4.84 -44.95 -29.00
CA ALA A 228 -4.54 -45.13 -30.42
C ALA A 228 -3.12 -45.67 -30.66
N ALA A 229 -2.13 -45.17 -29.91
CA ALA A 229 -0.75 -45.65 -29.98
C ALA A 229 -0.63 -47.11 -29.50
N GLU A 230 -1.35 -47.48 -28.43
CA GLU A 230 -1.42 -48.86 -27.94
C GLU A 230 -2.03 -49.78 -29.00
N ALA A 231 -3.15 -49.39 -29.63
CA ALA A 231 -3.78 -50.16 -30.70
C ALA A 231 -2.85 -50.36 -31.92
N MET A 232 -2.13 -49.31 -32.35
CA MET A 232 -1.14 -49.43 -33.43
C MET A 232 0.05 -50.32 -33.02
N ALA A 233 0.45 -50.29 -31.74
CA ALA A 233 1.54 -51.08 -31.20
C ALA A 233 1.17 -52.55 -30.92
N GLU A 234 -0.07 -52.99 -31.15
CA GLU A 234 -0.48 -54.40 -31.03
C GLU A 234 -0.45 -55.17 -32.36
N THR A 235 -0.33 -54.49 -33.50
CA THR A 235 -0.35 -55.12 -34.83
C THR A 235 1.02 -55.07 -35.49
N ASP A 236 1.31 -56.05 -36.34
CA ASP A 236 2.47 -56.02 -37.23
C ASP A 236 2.17 -55.16 -38.45
N ALA A 237 3.00 -54.15 -38.70
CA ALA A 237 2.73 -53.13 -39.72
C ALA A 237 2.72 -53.66 -41.16
N LEU A 238 3.35 -54.81 -41.43
CA LEU A 238 3.44 -55.40 -42.77
C LEU A 238 2.24 -56.30 -43.07
N THR A 239 1.69 -56.97 -42.05
CA THR A 239 0.72 -58.05 -42.22
C THR A 239 -0.65 -57.78 -41.59
N GLY A 240 -0.76 -56.78 -40.70
CA GLY A 240 -1.99 -56.44 -39.99
C GLY A 240 -2.45 -57.46 -38.94
N VAL A 241 -1.72 -58.58 -38.79
CA VAL A 241 -1.98 -59.55 -37.70
C VAL A 241 -1.40 -59.06 -36.38
N GLY A 242 -1.90 -59.60 -35.27
CA GLY A 242 -1.37 -59.29 -33.94
C GLY A 242 0.14 -59.57 -33.87
N ASN A 243 0.91 -58.61 -33.38
CA ASN A 243 2.35 -58.76 -33.28
C ASN A 243 2.74 -59.73 -32.16
N ARG A 244 4.03 -60.04 -32.06
CA ARG A 244 4.54 -60.97 -31.05
C ARG A 244 4.11 -60.63 -29.62
N ARG A 245 4.03 -59.34 -29.26
CA ARG A 245 3.62 -58.91 -27.91
C ARG A 245 2.13 -59.16 -27.68
N HIS A 246 1.27 -58.81 -28.64
CA HIS A 246 -0.17 -59.09 -28.59
C HIS A 246 -0.44 -60.61 -28.51
N PHE A 247 0.27 -61.41 -29.32
CA PHE A 247 0.17 -62.87 -29.30
C PHE A 247 0.48 -63.46 -27.91
N ILE A 248 1.57 -63.03 -27.26
CA ILE A 248 1.96 -63.54 -25.93
C ILE A 248 0.91 -63.17 -24.88
N ASN A 249 0.50 -61.90 -24.83
CA ASN A 249 -0.47 -61.42 -23.84
C ASN A 249 -1.81 -62.16 -23.97
N ARG A 250 -2.33 -62.24 -25.20
CA ARG A 250 -3.61 -62.92 -25.47
C ARG A 250 -3.52 -64.42 -25.23
N GLY A 251 -2.38 -65.03 -25.56
CA GLY A 251 -2.09 -66.43 -25.28
C GLY A 251 -2.17 -66.75 -23.78
N GLU A 252 -1.57 -65.93 -22.91
CA GLU A 252 -1.63 -66.13 -21.45
C GLU A 252 -3.06 -66.04 -20.89
N GLU A 253 -3.85 -65.08 -21.37
CA GLU A 253 -5.27 -64.96 -20.99
C GLU A 253 -6.08 -66.18 -21.41
N MET A 254 -5.91 -66.63 -22.65
CA MET A 254 -6.59 -67.81 -23.18
C MET A 254 -6.20 -69.07 -22.40
N ILE A 255 -4.94 -69.23 -22.00
CA ILE A 255 -4.48 -70.33 -21.14
C ILE A 255 -5.18 -70.29 -19.78
N LYS A 256 -5.24 -69.13 -19.12
CA LYS A 256 -5.92 -68.97 -17.82
C LYS A 256 -7.41 -69.30 -17.92
N GLN A 257 -8.08 -68.80 -18.96
CA GLN A 257 -9.49 -69.05 -19.20
C GLN A 257 -9.77 -70.53 -19.52
N ALA A 258 -8.99 -71.15 -20.40
CA ALA A 258 -9.10 -72.56 -20.74
C ALA A 258 -8.93 -73.45 -19.49
N ARG A 259 -7.96 -73.16 -18.62
CA ARG A 259 -7.78 -73.87 -17.34
C ARG A 259 -8.97 -73.71 -16.40
N ARG A 260 -9.55 -72.50 -16.34
CA ARG A 260 -10.68 -72.20 -15.45
C ARG A 260 -11.98 -72.87 -15.89
N VAL A 261 -12.22 -72.93 -17.20
CA VAL A 261 -13.47 -73.46 -17.77
C VAL A 261 -13.34 -74.94 -18.16
N GLY A 262 -12.11 -75.47 -18.23
CA GLY A 262 -11.84 -76.88 -18.58
C GLY A 262 -11.90 -77.16 -20.09
N TYR A 263 -11.80 -76.15 -20.93
CA TYR A 263 -11.81 -76.32 -22.39
C TYR A 263 -10.41 -76.61 -22.95
N PRO A 264 -10.30 -77.46 -23.99
CA PRO A 264 -9.03 -77.69 -24.68
C PRO A 264 -8.58 -76.45 -25.45
N LEU A 265 -7.28 -76.11 -25.37
CA LEU A 265 -6.64 -75.01 -26.08
C LEU A 265 -5.62 -75.59 -27.08
N SER A 266 -5.57 -75.05 -28.30
CA SER A 266 -4.64 -75.48 -29.36
C SER A 266 -3.89 -74.27 -29.94
N LEU A 267 -2.63 -74.48 -30.32
CA LEU A 267 -1.77 -73.48 -30.95
C LEU A 267 -1.27 -74.01 -32.30
N LEU A 268 -1.32 -73.19 -33.33
CA LEU A 268 -0.76 -73.48 -34.65
C LEU A 268 0.40 -72.52 -34.93
N MET A 269 1.54 -73.06 -35.33
CA MET A 269 2.73 -72.30 -35.72
C MET A 269 3.13 -72.73 -37.13
N PHE A 270 3.33 -71.77 -38.03
CA PHE A 270 3.72 -72.01 -39.42
C PHE A 270 4.73 -70.94 -39.86
N ASP A 271 5.60 -71.30 -40.80
CA ASP A 271 6.68 -70.46 -41.33
C ASP A 271 6.69 -70.51 -42.87
N ILE A 272 7.21 -69.48 -43.53
CA ILE A 272 7.26 -69.41 -45.00
C ILE A 272 8.57 -70.04 -45.49
N ASP A 273 8.47 -71.18 -46.17
CA ASP A 273 9.63 -71.88 -46.72
C ASP A 273 10.39 -71.03 -47.76
N HIS A 274 11.72 -71.04 -47.66
CA HIS A 274 12.64 -70.37 -48.60
C HIS A 274 12.47 -68.84 -48.77
N PHE A 275 11.83 -68.14 -47.83
CA PHE A 275 11.53 -66.70 -47.92
C PHE A 275 12.75 -65.81 -48.26
N LYS A 276 13.95 -66.16 -47.76
CA LYS A 276 15.20 -65.42 -48.03
C LYS A 276 15.53 -65.30 -49.53
N LYS A 277 15.29 -66.35 -50.32
CA LYS A 277 15.58 -66.35 -51.78
C LYS A 277 14.66 -65.42 -52.56
N ILE A 278 13.45 -65.18 -52.06
CA ILE A 278 12.46 -64.29 -52.69
C ILE A 278 12.86 -62.83 -52.45
N ASN A 279 13.33 -62.51 -51.26
CA ASN A 279 13.75 -61.15 -50.91
C ASN A 279 15.04 -60.72 -51.61
N ASP A 280 16.02 -61.62 -51.73
CA ASP A 280 17.33 -61.33 -52.35
C ASP A 280 17.26 -61.18 -53.90
N GLY A 281 16.10 -61.50 -54.52
CA GLY A 281 15.88 -61.44 -55.98
C GLY A 281 14.95 -60.32 -56.45
N ALA A 282 14.46 -59.46 -55.55
CA ALA A 282 13.70 -58.27 -55.90
C ALA A 282 14.67 -57.12 -56.31
N PRO A 283 14.38 -56.35 -57.38
CA PRO A 283 15.27 -55.32 -57.92
C PRO A 283 15.50 -54.13 -56.98
#